data_AF-A0A7C5YIJ5-F1
#
_entry.id   AF-A0A7C5YIJ5-F1
#
_cell.length_a   1.000
_cell.length_b   1.000
_cell.length_c   1.000
_cell.angle_alpha   90.00
_cell.angle_beta   90.00
_cell.angle_gamma   90.00
#
_symmetry.space_group_name_H-M   'P 1'
#
loop_
_entity.id
_entity.type
_entity.pdbx_description
1 polymer ?
#
loop_
_entity_poly.entity_id
_entity_poly.type
_entity_poly.pdbx_seq_one_letter_code
_entity_poly.pdbx_strand_id
1 'polypeptide(L)'
;MHTTTTNLLYQLRISEQGLQLRREFLRLTDSEIELLSKYANWMERVAPQYVRDFYDFQFEFPETRAFFEQYAQKKGISLTQLRAALEQAQANYLLDIFREARRGGAFGAEFFERRLRIGYVHNTIDLPLKWYLGSYGLHISLLARYIRDSQEIPAEEGRELFQTIVRVFLYDIQAVLDSFVLMLLQDFGLDLGAIRVESARHDLTDYLGDIRHLFVEAIGSAIDAGDEIVAASYQLKNTSEQTQQAISQIAAAIEQVARASAHQAAQIHHAAESVRMLSEGVQTVSRGAQEQAEAVQRANRAIEQVGANIRMTAEKVGAMDEHSQRIGEIIEVVNQIAFQTNLLALNAAIEAARAGEAGRGFAVVAKEVQQLAERSAQAAKDVARLVNQIRAVVSDAVGSMERSIRQFEQELAVAVSEVDKIVSRYREIAMQMACSAEQVRQAMDEVASSGEQTSAAAQEVSASSQELAAQSQEVARWANQLYEIAQRLNRALSAFQRRQHQHTSRAA
;
A
#
# COMPACT_ATOMS: atom_id res chain seq x y z
N MET A 1 1.49 -13.73 -51.26
CA MET A 1 0.29 -12.90 -51.03
C MET A 1 -0.85 -13.53 -51.80
N HIS A 2 -1.78 -14.18 -51.09
CA HIS A 2 -2.98 -14.77 -51.67
C HIS A 2 -3.86 -13.64 -52.21
N THR A 3 -3.81 -13.39 -53.51
CA THR A 3 -4.85 -12.64 -54.23
C THR A 3 -6.08 -13.54 -54.30
N THR A 4 -6.86 -13.57 -53.23
CA THR A 4 -8.30 -13.79 -53.39
C THR A 4 -8.73 -12.64 -54.28
N THR A 5 -8.98 -12.92 -55.55
CA THR A 5 -9.34 -11.91 -56.53
C THR A 5 -10.72 -11.41 -56.15
N THR A 6 -10.81 -10.47 -55.21
CA THR A 6 -12.09 -10.00 -54.70
C THR A 6 -12.88 -9.46 -55.88
N ASN A 7 -14.12 -9.90 -55.99
CA ASN A 7 -15.03 -9.50 -57.04
C ASN A 7 -15.40 -8.03 -56.78
N LEU A 8 -14.94 -7.12 -57.65
CA LEU A 8 -15.10 -5.68 -57.45
C LEU A 8 -16.56 -5.26 -57.60
N LEU A 9 -17.31 -5.89 -58.52
CA LEU A 9 -18.76 -5.72 -58.63
C LEU A 9 -19.45 -6.03 -57.30
N TYR A 10 -19.09 -7.13 -56.63
CA TYR A 10 -19.68 -7.51 -55.34
C TYR A 10 -19.40 -6.47 -54.26
N GLN A 11 -18.17 -5.94 -54.20
CA GLN A 11 -17.81 -4.90 -53.23
C GLN A 11 -18.58 -3.59 -53.45
N LEU A 12 -18.77 -3.21 -54.72
CA LEU A 12 -19.59 -2.06 -55.10
C LEU A 12 -21.09 -2.33 -55.05
N ARG A 13 -21.49 -3.60 -54.88
CA ARG A 13 -22.89 -4.08 -54.93
C ARG A 13 -23.56 -3.82 -56.28
N ILE A 14 -22.78 -3.82 -57.35
CA ILE A 14 -23.29 -3.68 -58.71
C ILE A 14 -23.93 -5.00 -59.14
N SER A 15 -25.21 -4.95 -59.50
CA SER A 15 -25.97 -6.11 -59.99
C SER A 15 -26.11 -6.09 -61.52
N GLU A 16 -26.46 -7.23 -62.13
CA GLU A 16 -26.76 -7.28 -63.56
C GLU A 16 -27.94 -6.36 -63.95
N GLN A 17 -28.90 -6.14 -63.05
CA GLN A 17 -30.01 -5.21 -63.29
C GLN A 17 -29.54 -3.75 -63.32
N GLY A 18 -28.55 -3.39 -62.48
CA GLY A 18 -27.90 -2.08 -62.52
C GLY A 18 -27.06 -1.89 -63.77
N LEU A 19 -26.31 -2.92 -64.18
CA LEU A 19 -25.55 -2.90 -65.43
C LEU A 19 -26.49 -2.79 -66.65
N GLN A 20 -27.62 -3.48 -66.65
CA GLN A 20 -28.66 -3.34 -67.67
C GLN A 20 -29.17 -1.90 -67.73
N LEU A 21 -29.49 -1.28 -66.59
CA LEU A 21 -29.95 0.12 -66.55
C LEU A 21 -28.90 1.08 -67.15
N ARG A 22 -27.61 0.87 -66.84
CA ARG A 22 -26.51 1.68 -67.40
C ARG A 22 -26.41 1.53 -68.92
N ARG A 23 -26.57 0.31 -69.44
CA ARG A 23 -26.60 0.06 -70.90
C ARG A 23 -27.83 0.67 -71.57
N GLU A 24 -29.00 0.57 -70.94
CA GLU A 24 -30.25 1.21 -71.41
C GLU A 24 -30.08 2.74 -71.48
N PHE A 25 -29.49 3.34 -70.45
CA PHE A 25 -29.18 4.77 -70.41
C PHE A 25 -28.25 5.20 -71.55
N LEU A 26 -27.22 4.40 -71.83
CA LEU A 26 -26.27 4.64 -72.92
C LEU A 26 -26.80 4.23 -74.30
N ARG A 27 -27.98 3.60 -74.37
CA ARG A 27 -28.58 3.05 -75.60
C ARG A 27 -27.67 2.02 -76.28
N LEU A 28 -27.09 1.09 -75.52
CA LEU A 28 -26.34 -0.03 -76.08
C LEU A 28 -27.31 -1.20 -76.29
N THR A 29 -28.03 -1.22 -77.41
CA THR A 29 -29.03 -2.24 -77.75
C THR A 29 -28.42 -3.37 -78.58
N ASP A 30 -29.19 -4.42 -78.85
CA ASP A 30 -28.75 -5.55 -79.68
C ASP A 30 -28.27 -5.12 -81.07
N SER A 31 -28.89 -4.09 -81.65
CA SER A 31 -28.49 -3.51 -82.96
C SER A 31 -27.06 -2.95 -82.92
N GLU A 32 -26.71 -2.24 -81.84
CA GLU A 32 -25.35 -1.74 -81.65
C GLU A 32 -24.34 -2.88 -81.43
N ILE A 33 -24.74 -3.95 -80.73
CA ILE A 33 -23.90 -5.14 -80.53
C ILE A 33 -23.65 -5.87 -81.86
N GLU A 34 -24.68 -6.04 -82.68
CA GLU A 34 -24.56 -6.62 -84.03
C GLU A 34 -23.63 -5.79 -84.91
N LEU A 35 -23.71 -4.45 -84.83
CA LEU A 35 -22.84 -3.55 -85.56
C LEU A 35 -21.35 -3.69 -85.15
N LEU A 36 -21.08 -3.83 -83.85
CA LEU A 36 -19.72 -4.15 -83.36
C LEU A 36 -19.26 -5.51 -83.87
N SER A 37 -20.13 -6.52 -83.83
CA SER A 37 -19.81 -7.86 -84.33
C SER A 37 -19.44 -7.85 -85.82
N LYS A 38 -20.22 -7.13 -86.64
CA LYS A 38 -20.00 -6.97 -88.09
C LYS A 38 -18.61 -6.40 -88.42
N TYR A 39 -18.15 -5.41 -87.66
CA TYR A 39 -16.88 -4.72 -87.92
C TYR A 39 -15.69 -5.21 -87.07
N ALA A 40 -15.82 -6.38 -86.43
CA ALA A 40 -14.74 -6.96 -85.62
C ALA A 40 -13.46 -7.24 -86.43
N ASN A 41 -13.59 -7.77 -87.65
CA ASN A 41 -12.43 -8.04 -88.51
C ASN A 41 -11.74 -6.75 -88.98
N TRP A 42 -12.53 -5.69 -89.21
CA TRP A 42 -11.97 -4.37 -89.51
C TRP A 42 -11.14 -3.86 -88.33
N MET A 43 -11.68 -3.94 -87.11
CA MET A 43 -10.98 -3.55 -85.89
C MET A 43 -9.69 -4.36 -85.69
N GLU A 44 -9.73 -5.68 -85.92
CA GLU A 44 -8.54 -6.56 -85.82
C GLU A 44 -7.37 -6.09 -86.69
N ARG A 45 -7.65 -5.61 -87.90
CA ARG A 45 -6.62 -5.10 -88.80
C ARG A 45 -6.12 -3.72 -88.40
N VAL A 46 -6.99 -2.83 -87.93
CA VAL A 46 -6.60 -1.43 -87.61
C VAL A 46 -6.04 -1.25 -86.20
N ALA A 47 -6.39 -2.12 -85.23
CA ALA A 47 -5.99 -1.99 -83.83
C ALA A 47 -4.49 -1.80 -83.60
N PRO A 48 -3.57 -2.54 -84.26
CA PRO A 48 -2.14 -2.37 -84.04
C PRO A 48 -1.61 -0.99 -84.46
N GLN A 49 -2.15 -0.38 -85.52
CA GLN A 49 -1.74 0.97 -85.94
C GLN A 49 -2.46 2.03 -85.12
N TYR A 50 -3.76 1.86 -84.87
CA TYR A 50 -4.55 2.74 -84.01
C TYR A 50 -3.90 2.95 -82.63
N VAL A 51 -3.43 1.87 -82.00
CA VAL A 51 -2.81 1.92 -80.68
C VAL A 51 -1.41 2.53 -80.72
N ARG A 52 -0.66 2.32 -81.81
CA ARG A 52 0.62 3.01 -82.01
C ARG A 52 0.42 4.52 -82.10
N ASP A 53 -0.54 4.99 -82.88
CA ASP A 53 -0.87 6.41 -82.97
C ASP A 53 -1.32 6.99 -81.62
N PHE A 54 -2.07 6.20 -80.83
CA PHE A 54 -2.44 6.57 -79.47
C PHE A 54 -1.22 6.75 -78.57
N TYR A 55 -0.30 5.78 -78.56
CA TYR A 55 0.90 5.86 -77.71
C TYR A 55 1.96 6.81 -78.24
N ASP A 56 1.99 7.12 -79.55
CA ASP A 56 2.83 8.19 -80.08
C ASP A 56 2.48 9.51 -79.38
N PHE A 57 1.19 9.85 -79.30
CA PHE A 57 0.78 11.03 -78.55
C PHE A 57 1.10 10.91 -77.05
N GLN A 58 0.81 9.78 -76.41
CA GLN A 58 1.06 9.60 -74.97
C GLN A 58 2.54 9.68 -74.59
N PHE A 59 3.45 9.33 -75.49
CA PHE A 59 4.90 9.42 -75.26
C PHE A 59 5.51 10.73 -75.84
N GLU A 60 4.78 11.48 -76.66
CA GLU A 60 5.13 12.83 -77.09
C GLU A 60 4.73 13.88 -76.05
N PHE A 61 3.55 13.72 -75.44
CA PHE A 61 3.05 14.63 -74.41
C PHE A 61 3.93 14.55 -73.14
N PRO A 62 4.59 15.65 -72.72
CA PRO A 62 5.65 15.59 -71.71
C PRO A 62 5.22 14.96 -70.38
N GLU A 63 4.02 15.28 -69.89
CA GLU A 63 3.54 14.86 -68.57
C GLU A 63 3.21 13.36 -68.52
N THR A 64 2.60 12.81 -69.58
CA THR A 64 2.30 11.37 -69.65
C THR A 64 3.56 10.56 -69.93
N ARG A 65 4.49 11.08 -70.74
CA ARG A 65 5.81 10.49 -70.94
C ARG A 65 6.58 10.39 -69.61
N ALA A 66 6.63 11.47 -68.84
CA ALA A 66 7.31 11.51 -67.55
C ALA A 66 6.75 10.46 -66.58
N PHE A 67 5.41 10.29 -66.57
CA PHE A 67 4.78 9.22 -65.80
C PHE A 67 5.26 7.82 -66.22
N PHE A 68 5.28 7.52 -67.53
CA PHE A 68 5.74 6.23 -68.03
C PHE A 68 7.23 5.98 -67.79
N GLU A 69 8.08 7.01 -67.88
CA GLU A 69 9.50 6.91 -67.53
C GLU A 69 9.71 6.52 -66.07
N GLN A 70 8.99 7.19 -65.16
CA GLN A 70 9.01 6.86 -63.73
C GLN A 70 8.46 5.45 -63.45
N TYR A 71 7.37 5.07 -64.12
CA TYR A 71 6.78 3.75 -63.97
C TYR A 71 7.69 2.63 -64.49
N ALA A 72 8.34 2.83 -65.64
CA ALA A 72 9.34 1.92 -66.20
C ALA A 72 10.52 1.74 -65.24
N GLN A 73 11.02 2.83 -64.67
CA GLN A 73 12.07 2.81 -63.66
C GLN A 73 11.65 2.02 -62.42
N LYS A 74 10.46 2.26 -61.87
CA LYS A 74 9.91 1.51 -60.72
C LYS A 74 9.77 0.01 -61.01
N LYS A 75 9.45 -0.37 -62.26
CA LYS A 75 9.31 -1.76 -62.69
C LYS A 75 10.63 -2.42 -63.10
N GLY A 76 11.73 -1.67 -63.19
CA GLY A 76 13.03 -2.18 -63.63
C GLY A 76 13.06 -2.62 -65.10
N ILE A 77 12.22 -2.01 -65.96
CA ILE A 77 12.15 -2.29 -67.40
C ILE A 77 12.50 -1.05 -68.21
N SER A 78 12.95 -1.24 -69.46
CA SER A 78 13.19 -0.10 -70.36
C SER A 78 11.87 0.55 -70.81
N LEU A 79 11.93 1.84 -71.15
CA LEU A 79 10.77 2.58 -71.67
C LEU A 79 10.20 1.92 -72.95
N THR A 80 11.07 1.37 -73.80
CA THR A 80 10.68 0.63 -75.00
C THR A 80 9.94 -0.66 -74.68
N GLN A 81 10.41 -1.44 -73.69
CA GLN A 81 9.70 -2.65 -73.24
C GLN A 81 8.34 -2.31 -72.63
N LEU A 82 8.27 -1.25 -71.83
CA LEU A 82 7.00 -0.77 -71.27
C LEU A 82 6.04 -0.37 -72.40
N ARG A 83 6.50 0.43 -73.36
CA ARG A 83 5.69 0.87 -74.50
C ARG A 83 5.14 -0.31 -75.30
N ALA A 84 5.98 -1.28 -75.64
CA ALA A 84 5.54 -2.47 -76.38
C ALA A 84 4.48 -3.29 -75.62
N ALA A 85 4.64 -3.43 -74.29
CA ALA A 85 3.67 -4.12 -73.45
C ALA A 85 2.34 -3.36 -73.36
N LEU A 86 2.39 -2.04 -73.23
CA LEU A 86 1.24 -1.14 -73.20
C LEU A 86 0.47 -1.16 -74.53
N GLU A 87 1.18 -1.06 -75.65
CA GLU A 87 0.59 -1.17 -77.00
C GLU A 87 -0.13 -2.51 -77.19
N GLN A 88 0.52 -3.62 -76.80
CA GLN A 88 -0.10 -4.95 -76.89
C GLN A 88 -1.34 -5.07 -75.99
N ALA A 89 -1.27 -4.57 -74.77
CA ALA A 89 -2.38 -4.61 -73.82
C ALA A 89 -3.57 -3.75 -74.30
N GLN A 90 -3.32 -2.54 -74.78
CA GLN A 90 -4.36 -1.63 -75.28
C GLN A 90 -4.99 -2.13 -76.59
N ALA A 91 -4.22 -2.78 -77.46
CA ALA A 91 -4.77 -3.42 -78.66
C ALA A 91 -5.72 -4.56 -78.28
N ASN A 92 -5.30 -5.42 -77.36
CA ASN A 92 -6.17 -6.48 -76.84
C ASN A 92 -7.41 -5.93 -76.13
N TYR A 93 -7.26 -4.83 -75.37
CA TYR A 93 -8.34 -4.14 -74.70
C TYR A 93 -9.43 -3.68 -75.68
N LEU A 94 -9.02 -3.03 -76.79
CA LEU A 94 -9.94 -2.55 -77.82
C LEU A 94 -10.61 -3.73 -78.54
N LEU A 95 -9.83 -4.76 -78.88
CA LEU A 95 -10.36 -5.96 -79.52
C LEU A 95 -11.33 -6.73 -78.61
N ASP A 96 -11.18 -6.65 -77.29
CA ASP A 96 -12.10 -7.29 -76.34
C ASP A 96 -13.53 -6.76 -76.50
N ILE A 97 -13.73 -5.49 -76.84
CA ILE A 97 -15.06 -4.90 -77.11
C ILE A 97 -15.76 -5.65 -78.25
N PHE A 98 -15.03 -5.88 -79.35
CA PHE A 98 -15.55 -6.52 -80.55
C PHE A 98 -15.64 -8.05 -80.39
N ARG A 99 -14.76 -8.65 -79.58
CA ARG A 99 -14.81 -10.08 -79.21
C ARG A 99 -16.01 -10.38 -78.31
N GLU A 100 -16.30 -9.51 -77.35
CA GLU A 100 -17.50 -9.57 -76.51
C GLU A 100 -18.76 -9.56 -77.39
N ALA A 101 -18.85 -8.59 -78.31
CA ALA A 101 -19.96 -8.50 -79.25
C ALA A 101 -20.11 -9.76 -80.13
N ARG A 102 -19.01 -10.29 -80.69
CA ARG A 102 -19.04 -11.53 -81.51
C ARG A 102 -19.49 -12.77 -80.75
N ARG A 103 -19.31 -12.82 -79.43
CA ARG A 103 -19.77 -13.93 -78.59
C ARG A 103 -21.26 -13.86 -78.27
N GLY A 104 -21.98 -12.83 -78.77
CA GLY A 104 -23.33 -12.50 -78.33
C GLY A 104 -23.35 -11.92 -76.92
N GLY A 105 -22.21 -11.41 -76.44
CA GLY A 105 -22.05 -10.89 -75.08
C GLY A 105 -22.87 -9.63 -74.86
N ALA A 106 -23.64 -9.61 -73.77
CA ALA A 106 -24.53 -8.52 -73.42
C ALA A 106 -23.81 -7.33 -72.75
N PHE A 107 -22.48 -7.27 -72.79
CA PHE A 107 -21.67 -6.32 -71.99
C PHE A 107 -22.07 -6.37 -70.50
N GLY A 108 -22.25 -7.59 -69.98
CA GLY A 108 -22.74 -7.89 -68.63
C GLY A 108 -21.64 -7.87 -67.55
N ALA A 109 -21.94 -8.47 -66.40
CA ALA A 109 -21.06 -8.52 -65.23
C ALA A 109 -19.61 -8.90 -65.54
N GLU A 110 -19.36 -9.96 -66.32
CA GLU A 110 -17.98 -10.37 -66.62
C GLU A 110 -17.18 -9.32 -67.40
N PHE A 111 -17.82 -8.64 -68.36
CA PHE A 111 -17.18 -7.56 -69.10
C PHE A 111 -16.90 -6.38 -68.18
N PHE A 112 -17.89 -5.96 -67.40
CA PHE A 112 -17.77 -4.82 -66.51
C PHE A 112 -16.73 -5.05 -65.39
N GLU A 113 -16.66 -6.25 -64.83
CA GLU A 113 -15.63 -6.63 -63.85
C GLU A 113 -14.21 -6.51 -64.42
N ARG A 114 -14.00 -6.91 -65.69
CA ARG A 114 -12.70 -6.71 -66.34
C ARG A 114 -12.36 -5.22 -66.46
N ARG A 115 -13.33 -4.38 -66.77
CA ARG A 115 -13.17 -2.92 -66.84
C ARG A 115 -12.88 -2.30 -65.47
N LEU A 116 -13.59 -2.72 -64.42
CA LEU A 116 -13.32 -2.33 -63.04
C LEU A 116 -11.87 -2.66 -62.65
N ARG A 117 -11.38 -3.86 -62.97
CA ARG A 117 -10.00 -4.26 -62.68
C ARG A 117 -8.98 -3.37 -63.35
N ILE A 118 -9.26 -2.91 -64.55
CA ILE A 118 -8.37 -2.00 -65.28
C ILE A 118 -8.37 -0.64 -64.59
N GLY A 119 -9.53 -0.10 -64.21
CA GLY A 119 -9.62 1.11 -63.39
C GLY A 119 -8.83 0.99 -62.08
N TYR A 120 -8.99 -0.13 -61.38
CA TYR A 120 -8.28 -0.46 -60.15
C TYR A 120 -6.75 -0.48 -60.35
N VAL A 121 -6.27 -1.13 -61.42
CA VAL A 121 -4.83 -1.16 -61.75
C VAL A 121 -4.31 0.24 -62.05
N HIS A 122 -5.04 1.06 -62.82
CA HIS A 122 -4.64 2.42 -63.13
C HIS A 122 -4.52 3.31 -61.88
N ASN A 123 -5.46 3.19 -60.94
CA ASN A 123 -5.36 3.90 -59.67
C ASN A 123 -4.22 3.34 -58.80
N THR A 124 -3.98 2.03 -58.81
CA THR A 124 -2.87 1.38 -58.07
C THR A 124 -1.50 1.86 -58.55
N ILE A 125 -1.35 2.16 -59.84
CA ILE A 125 -0.10 2.72 -60.39
C ILE A 125 -0.02 4.24 -60.27
N ASP A 126 -1.01 4.86 -59.60
CA ASP A 126 -1.13 6.31 -59.42
C ASP A 126 -1.17 7.08 -60.76
N LEU A 127 -1.82 6.49 -61.78
CA LEU A 127 -2.05 7.19 -63.04
C LEU A 127 -3.04 8.32 -62.77
N PRO A 128 -2.67 9.60 -63.04
CA PRO A 128 -3.58 10.70 -62.75
C PRO A 128 -4.91 10.55 -63.49
N LEU A 129 -6.02 10.55 -62.74
CA LEU A 129 -7.37 10.32 -63.29
C LEU A 129 -7.70 11.27 -64.45
N LYS A 130 -7.24 12.53 -64.40
CA LYS A 130 -7.42 13.51 -65.49
C LYS A 130 -6.77 13.08 -66.81
N TRP A 131 -5.61 12.42 -66.77
CA TRP A 131 -4.93 11.91 -67.96
C TRP A 131 -5.58 10.63 -68.45
N TYR A 132 -5.99 9.76 -67.53
CA TYR A 132 -6.69 8.54 -67.87
C TYR A 132 -8.03 8.84 -68.58
N LEU A 133 -8.89 9.67 -67.98
CA LEU A 133 -10.16 10.09 -68.58
C LEU A 133 -9.94 10.93 -69.84
N GLY A 134 -8.94 11.83 -69.83
CA GLY A 134 -8.57 12.65 -70.99
C GLY A 134 -8.16 11.83 -72.21
N SER A 135 -7.53 10.67 -72.01
CA SER A 135 -7.10 9.79 -73.10
C SER A 135 -8.27 9.20 -73.90
N TYR A 136 -9.49 9.13 -73.35
CA TYR A 136 -10.67 8.76 -74.13
C TYR A 136 -10.99 9.80 -75.20
N GLY A 137 -10.70 11.09 -74.96
CA GLY A 137 -10.83 12.13 -75.99
C GLY A 137 -9.89 11.90 -77.18
N LEU A 138 -8.69 11.39 -76.92
CA LEU A 138 -7.77 10.94 -77.96
C LEU A 138 -8.30 9.71 -78.68
N HIS A 139 -8.83 8.73 -77.94
CA HIS A 139 -9.45 7.54 -78.53
C HIS A 139 -10.61 7.89 -79.46
N ILE A 140 -11.47 8.83 -79.07
CA ILE A 140 -12.59 9.33 -79.88
C ILE A 140 -12.07 10.01 -81.16
N SER A 141 -11.03 10.85 -81.04
CA SER A 141 -10.45 11.56 -82.18
C SER A 141 -9.78 10.61 -83.19
N LEU A 142 -9.05 9.62 -82.70
CA LEU A 142 -8.47 8.56 -83.53
C LEU A 142 -9.57 7.71 -84.17
N LEU A 143 -10.59 7.33 -83.40
CA LEU A 143 -11.67 6.50 -83.91
C LEU A 143 -12.41 7.18 -85.07
N ALA A 144 -12.74 8.47 -84.93
CA ALA A 144 -13.38 9.24 -85.99
C ALA A 144 -12.55 9.25 -87.28
N ARG A 145 -11.23 9.41 -87.16
CA ARG A 145 -10.29 9.40 -88.28
C ARG A 145 -10.26 8.03 -88.98
N TYR A 146 -10.06 6.96 -88.22
CA TYR A 146 -9.94 5.61 -88.75
C TYR A 146 -11.22 5.10 -89.40
N ILE A 147 -12.40 5.47 -88.87
CA ILE A 147 -13.68 5.14 -89.49
C ILE A 147 -13.88 5.95 -90.78
N ARG A 148 -13.63 7.26 -90.75
CA ARG A 148 -13.79 8.14 -91.91
C ARG A 148 -12.89 7.74 -93.08
N ASP A 149 -11.65 7.36 -92.78
CA ASP A 149 -10.65 7.03 -93.81
C ASP A 149 -10.76 5.56 -94.28
N SER A 150 -11.69 4.78 -93.69
CA SER A 150 -11.93 3.38 -94.07
C SER A 150 -12.71 3.28 -95.38
N GLN A 151 -12.21 2.45 -96.30
CA GLN A 151 -12.93 2.10 -97.53
C GLN A 151 -13.92 0.94 -97.33
N GLU A 152 -13.89 0.28 -96.17
CA GLU A 152 -14.67 -0.93 -95.88
C GLU A 152 -15.98 -0.66 -95.15
N ILE A 153 -16.14 0.55 -94.62
CA ILE A 153 -17.29 0.94 -93.81
C ILE A 153 -18.09 1.98 -94.59
N PRO A 154 -19.34 1.70 -94.99
CA PRO A 154 -20.22 2.69 -95.59
C PRO A 154 -20.41 3.90 -94.67
N ALA A 155 -20.53 5.11 -95.25
CA ALA A 155 -20.57 6.35 -94.48
C ALA A 155 -21.71 6.40 -93.43
N GLU A 156 -22.86 5.79 -93.73
CA GLU A 156 -23.99 5.72 -92.79
C GLU A 156 -23.67 4.81 -91.60
N GLU A 157 -23.28 3.57 -91.87
CA GLU A 157 -22.88 2.60 -90.85
C GLU A 157 -21.63 3.06 -90.06
N GLY A 158 -20.74 3.84 -90.68
CA GLY A 158 -19.57 4.41 -90.01
C GLY A 158 -19.95 5.41 -88.92
N ARG A 159 -21.00 6.22 -89.14
CA ARG A 159 -21.51 7.12 -88.10
C ARG A 159 -22.11 6.34 -86.93
N GLU A 160 -22.86 5.29 -87.22
CA GLU A 160 -23.44 4.41 -86.19
C GLU A 160 -22.37 3.66 -85.42
N LEU A 161 -21.36 3.09 -86.11
CA LEU A 161 -20.26 2.37 -85.49
C LEU A 161 -19.44 3.28 -84.58
N PHE A 162 -19.16 4.52 -85.03
CA PHE A 162 -18.50 5.53 -84.22
C PHE A 162 -19.29 5.80 -82.93
N GLN A 163 -20.59 6.08 -83.03
CA GLN A 163 -21.44 6.33 -81.86
C GLN A 163 -21.48 5.14 -80.91
N THR A 164 -21.57 3.93 -81.43
CA THR A 164 -21.61 2.70 -80.65
C THR A 164 -20.33 2.49 -79.84
N ILE A 165 -19.16 2.64 -80.46
CA ILE A 165 -17.88 2.47 -79.75
C ILE A 165 -17.73 3.57 -78.68
N VAL A 166 -18.16 4.81 -78.97
CA VAL A 166 -18.18 5.88 -77.97
C VAL A 166 -19.10 5.54 -76.79
N ARG A 167 -20.27 4.94 -77.02
CA ARG A 167 -21.15 4.46 -75.94
C ARG A 167 -20.46 3.40 -75.06
N VAL A 168 -19.73 2.46 -75.67
CA VAL A 168 -18.93 1.48 -74.91
C VAL A 168 -17.81 2.16 -74.12
N PHE A 169 -17.14 3.17 -74.68
CA PHE A 169 -16.14 3.96 -73.94
C PHE A 169 -16.75 4.72 -72.77
N LEU A 170 -17.94 5.30 -72.92
CA LEU A 170 -18.66 5.94 -71.81
C LEU A 170 -19.06 4.94 -70.74
N TYR A 171 -19.46 3.72 -71.13
CA TYR A 171 -19.75 2.63 -70.20
C TYR A 171 -18.52 2.21 -69.41
N ASP A 172 -17.37 2.13 -70.08
CA ASP A 172 -16.09 1.84 -69.47
C ASP A 172 -15.62 2.95 -68.51
N ILE A 173 -15.83 4.23 -68.86
CA ILE A 173 -15.55 5.36 -67.96
C ILE A 173 -16.35 5.23 -66.66
N GLN A 174 -17.59 4.74 -66.70
CA GLN A 174 -18.35 4.49 -65.47
C GLN A 174 -17.65 3.44 -64.60
N ALA A 175 -17.17 2.32 -65.18
CA ALA A 175 -16.40 1.32 -64.42
C ALA A 175 -15.10 1.91 -63.85
N VAL A 176 -14.40 2.75 -64.61
CA VAL A 176 -13.20 3.43 -64.13
C VAL A 176 -13.51 4.28 -62.90
N LEU A 177 -14.54 5.13 -62.98
CA LEU A 177 -14.94 5.98 -61.85
C LEU A 177 -15.34 5.16 -60.63
N ASP A 178 -16.14 4.10 -60.80
CA ASP A 178 -16.55 3.22 -59.71
C ASP A 178 -15.36 2.57 -59.01
N SER A 179 -14.33 2.19 -59.77
CA SER A 179 -13.11 1.60 -59.22
C SER A 179 -12.31 2.58 -58.37
N PHE A 180 -12.21 3.83 -58.82
CA PHE A 180 -11.54 4.89 -58.07
C PHE A 180 -12.30 5.22 -56.78
N VAL A 181 -13.65 5.28 -56.84
CA VAL A 181 -14.49 5.44 -55.65
C VAL A 181 -14.29 4.28 -54.69
N LEU A 182 -14.36 3.03 -55.17
CA LEU A 182 -14.17 1.84 -54.33
C LEU A 182 -12.83 1.86 -53.59
N MET A 183 -11.74 2.17 -54.30
CA MET A 183 -10.41 2.24 -53.68
C MET A 183 -10.34 3.35 -52.63
N LEU A 184 -10.92 4.52 -52.91
CA LEU A 184 -11.02 5.60 -51.93
C LEU A 184 -11.75 5.12 -50.66
N LEU A 185 -12.88 4.45 -50.81
CA LEU A 185 -13.66 3.93 -49.68
C LEU A 185 -12.88 2.89 -48.86
N GLN A 186 -12.14 2.01 -49.52
CA GLN A 186 -11.32 0.99 -48.88
C GLN A 186 -10.16 1.58 -48.08
N ASP A 187 -9.47 2.59 -48.63
CA ASP A 187 -8.32 3.23 -47.99
C ASP A 187 -8.72 3.95 -46.69
N PHE A 188 -9.95 4.43 -46.62
CA PHE A 188 -10.49 5.08 -45.43
C PHE A 188 -11.12 4.13 -44.41
N GLY A 189 -11.26 2.83 -44.74
CA GLY A 189 -11.76 1.83 -43.81
C GLY A 189 -13.20 2.06 -43.35
N LEU A 190 -14.03 2.72 -44.17
CA LEU A 190 -15.42 2.97 -43.82
C LEU A 190 -16.24 1.66 -43.75
N ASP A 191 -17.17 1.59 -42.80
CA ASP A 191 -18.16 0.51 -42.78
C ASP A 191 -19.21 0.73 -43.87
N LEU A 192 -18.92 0.23 -45.06
CA LEU A 192 -19.85 0.27 -46.19
C LEU A 192 -21.10 -0.60 -45.95
N GLY A 193 -21.08 -1.47 -44.93
CA GLY A 193 -22.25 -2.22 -44.46
C GLY A 193 -23.40 -1.31 -44.00
N ALA A 194 -23.06 -0.13 -43.46
CA ALA A 194 -24.04 0.85 -42.98
C ALA A 194 -24.87 1.49 -44.11
N ILE A 195 -24.37 1.51 -45.35
CA ILE A 195 -25.10 2.08 -46.50
C ILE A 195 -26.11 1.06 -47.00
N ARG A 196 -27.39 1.42 -47.02
CA ARG A 196 -28.46 0.56 -47.54
C ARG A 196 -28.73 0.86 -49.02
N VAL A 197 -28.39 -0.09 -49.89
CA VAL A 197 -28.76 -0.03 -51.31
C VAL A 197 -30.19 -0.58 -51.45
N GLU A 198 -31.14 0.28 -51.79
CA GLU A 198 -32.59 -0.04 -51.72
C GLU A 198 -33.12 -0.79 -52.95
N SER A 199 -32.39 -0.71 -54.06
CA SER A 199 -32.80 -1.25 -55.36
C SER A 199 -31.67 -2.05 -55.97
N ALA A 200 -31.98 -3.19 -56.58
CA ALA A 200 -31.00 -3.95 -57.38
C ALA A 200 -30.51 -3.16 -58.61
N ARG A 201 -31.17 -2.07 -58.99
CA ARG A 201 -30.72 -1.16 -60.05
C ARG A 201 -29.69 -0.13 -59.60
N HIS A 202 -29.50 0.04 -58.30
CA HIS A 202 -28.51 0.95 -57.74
C HIS A 202 -27.30 0.17 -57.20
N ASP A 203 -26.21 0.89 -56.98
CA ASP A 203 -25.00 0.40 -56.34
C ASP A 203 -24.44 1.45 -55.38
N LEU A 204 -23.30 1.19 -54.73
CA LEU A 204 -22.75 2.10 -53.73
C LEU A 204 -22.43 3.51 -54.27
N THR A 205 -22.16 3.64 -55.57
CA THR A 205 -21.82 4.94 -56.18
C THR A 205 -23.03 5.85 -56.38
N ASP A 206 -24.26 5.31 -56.30
CA ASP A 206 -25.49 6.10 -56.25
C ASP A 206 -25.69 6.80 -54.89
N TYR A 207 -25.01 6.32 -53.83
CA TYR A 207 -25.18 6.78 -52.45
C TYR A 207 -23.97 7.59 -51.92
N LEU A 208 -23.33 8.40 -52.78
CA LEU A 208 -22.19 9.26 -52.39
C LEU A 208 -22.51 10.26 -51.27
N GLY A 209 -23.78 10.63 -51.11
CA GLY A 209 -24.23 11.46 -49.99
C GLY A 209 -24.05 10.75 -48.64
N ASP A 210 -24.46 9.49 -48.54
CA ASP A 210 -24.36 8.67 -47.33
C ASP A 210 -22.91 8.34 -47.01
N ILE A 211 -22.11 8.03 -48.04
CA ILE A 211 -20.65 7.88 -47.91
C ILE A 211 -20.04 9.11 -47.24
N ARG A 212 -20.40 10.32 -47.70
CA ARG A 212 -19.90 11.56 -47.12
C ARG A 212 -20.36 11.74 -45.67
N HIS A 213 -21.58 11.31 -45.31
CA HIS A 213 -22.05 11.34 -43.93
C HIS A 213 -21.22 10.42 -43.02
N LEU A 214 -20.92 9.19 -43.45
CA LEU A 214 -20.04 8.28 -42.71
C LEU A 214 -18.66 8.88 -42.44
N PHE A 215 -18.08 9.60 -43.41
CA PHE A 215 -16.83 10.33 -43.21
C PHE A 215 -16.92 11.40 -42.11
N VAL A 216 -17.98 12.20 -42.14
CA VAL A 216 -18.17 13.28 -41.16
C VAL A 216 -18.35 12.70 -39.76
N GLU A 217 -19.12 11.64 -39.64
CA GLU A 217 -19.38 10.95 -38.37
C GLU A 217 -18.10 10.35 -37.79
N ALA A 218 -17.30 9.65 -38.59
CA ALA A 218 -16.02 9.10 -38.16
C ALA A 218 -15.05 10.18 -37.62
N ILE A 219 -15.01 11.35 -38.27
CA ILE A 219 -14.18 12.47 -37.82
C ILE A 219 -14.74 13.09 -36.54
N GLY A 220 -16.07 13.23 -36.45
CA GLY A 220 -16.74 13.72 -35.23
C GLY A 220 -16.44 12.82 -34.04
N SER A 221 -16.63 11.51 -34.19
CA SER A 221 -16.33 10.52 -33.15
C SER A 221 -14.86 10.56 -32.72
N ALA A 222 -13.92 10.77 -33.64
CA ALA A 222 -12.50 10.91 -33.31
C ALA A 222 -12.19 12.22 -32.53
N ILE A 223 -12.91 13.31 -32.78
CA ILE A 223 -12.81 14.55 -32.01
C ILE A 223 -13.34 14.35 -30.59
N ASP A 224 -14.52 13.72 -30.47
CA ASP A 224 -15.14 13.44 -29.17
C ASP A 224 -14.21 12.58 -28.30
N ALA A 225 -13.62 11.51 -28.87
CA ALA A 225 -12.62 10.69 -28.19
C ALA A 225 -11.38 11.50 -27.77
N GLY A 226 -10.94 12.47 -28.58
CA GLY A 226 -9.86 13.38 -28.22
C GLY A 226 -10.22 14.29 -27.05
N ASP A 227 -11.45 14.80 -26.99
CA ASP A 227 -11.92 15.63 -25.87
C ASP A 227 -12.04 14.81 -24.57
N GLU A 228 -12.45 13.54 -24.65
CA GLU A 228 -12.43 12.61 -23.52
C GLU A 228 -11.00 12.39 -22.99
N ILE A 229 -10.01 12.22 -23.87
CA ILE A 229 -8.59 12.10 -23.47
C ILE A 229 -8.10 13.39 -22.79
N VAL A 230 -8.51 14.57 -23.28
CA VAL A 230 -8.20 15.85 -22.63
C VAL A 230 -8.76 15.90 -21.20
N ALA A 231 -10.02 15.51 -21.02
CA ALA A 231 -10.66 15.49 -19.70
C ALA A 231 -9.98 14.49 -18.74
N ALA A 232 -9.70 13.27 -19.22
CA ALA A 232 -8.98 12.26 -18.44
C ALA A 232 -7.57 12.71 -18.05
N SER A 233 -6.87 13.42 -18.93
CA SER A 233 -5.54 13.98 -18.66
C SER A 233 -5.58 15.02 -17.54
N TYR A 234 -6.59 15.88 -17.50
CA TYR A 234 -6.78 16.82 -16.38
C TYR A 234 -7.06 16.10 -15.06
N GLN A 235 -7.89 15.05 -15.07
CA GLN A 235 -8.17 14.26 -13.88
C GLN A 235 -6.90 13.60 -13.35
N LEU A 236 -6.11 12.96 -14.22
CA LEU A 236 -4.83 12.34 -13.84
C LEU A 236 -3.86 13.35 -13.22
N LYS A 237 -3.77 14.55 -13.79
CA LYS A 237 -2.94 15.62 -13.22
C LYS A 237 -3.39 16.00 -11.81
N ASN A 238 -4.69 16.22 -11.61
CA ASN A 238 -5.24 16.58 -10.30
C ASN A 238 -5.04 15.46 -9.27
N THR A 239 -5.27 14.20 -9.66
CA THR A 239 -5.02 13.04 -8.81
C THR A 239 -3.54 12.95 -8.43
N SER A 240 -2.62 13.19 -9.37
CA SER A 240 -1.19 13.24 -9.06
C SER A 240 -0.85 14.34 -8.05
N GLU A 241 -1.42 15.55 -8.19
CA GLU A 241 -1.20 16.63 -7.22
C GLU A 241 -1.70 16.26 -5.82
N GLN A 242 -2.86 15.60 -5.73
CA GLN A 242 -3.40 15.08 -4.45
C GLN A 242 -2.51 13.98 -3.86
N THR A 243 -2.02 13.05 -4.68
CA THR A 243 -1.07 12.01 -4.24
C THR A 243 0.20 12.64 -3.68
N GLN A 244 0.75 13.67 -4.32
CA GLN A 244 1.93 14.38 -3.83
C GLN A 244 1.70 15.06 -2.46
N GLN A 245 0.50 15.61 -2.23
CA GLN A 245 0.12 16.16 -0.94
C GLN A 245 0.02 15.06 0.13
N ALA A 246 -0.61 13.94 -0.19
CA ALA A 246 -0.72 12.79 0.72
C ALA A 246 0.66 12.24 1.10
N ILE A 247 1.58 12.11 0.15
CA ILE A 247 2.97 11.71 0.42
C ILE A 247 3.66 12.68 1.37
N SER A 248 3.45 13.99 1.20
CA SER A 248 4.03 15.00 2.09
C SER A 248 3.51 14.85 3.53
N GLN A 249 2.23 14.50 3.71
CA GLN A 249 1.65 14.21 5.02
C GLN A 249 2.21 12.92 5.61
N ILE A 250 2.40 11.87 4.80
CA ILE A 250 3.03 10.62 5.22
C ILE A 250 4.47 10.88 5.69
N ALA A 251 5.25 11.67 4.94
CA ALA A 251 6.62 12.03 5.33
C ALA A 251 6.66 12.73 6.70
N ALA A 252 5.75 13.68 6.95
CA ALA A 252 5.64 14.35 8.24
C ALA A 252 5.25 13.37 9.37
N ALA A 253 4.32 12.44 9.11
CA ALA A 253 3.92 11.42 10.07
C ALA A 253 5.08 10.46 10.41
N ILE A 254 5.87 10.05 9.41
CA ILE A 254 7.07 9.22 9.62
C ILE A 254 8.10 9.96 10.48
N GLU A 255 8.30 11.26 10.24
CA GLU A 255 9.20 12.06 11.07
C GLU A 255 8.73 12.11 12.54
N GLN A 256 7.43 12.21 12.77
CA GLN A 256 6.86 12.13 14.11
C GLN A 256 7.08 10.74 14.75
N VAL A 257 6.88 9.66 14.00
CA VAL A 257 7.16 8.29 14.46
C VAL A 257 8.64 8.13 14.82
N ALA A 258 9.56 8.62 13.98
CA ALA A 258 10.99 8.55 14.25
C ALA A 258 11.37 9.29 15.55
N ARG A 259 10.80 10.48 15.80
CA ARG A 259 10.99 11.20 17.07
C ARG A 259 10.39 10.46 18.25
N ALA A 260 9.21 9.86 18.09
CA ALA A 260 8.56 9.07 19.13
C ALA A 260 9.38 7.82 19.49
N SER A 261 9.91 7.09 18.50
CA SER A 261 10.79 5.94 18.71
C SER A 261 12.08 6.34 19.42
N ALA A 262 12.70 7.47 19.04
CA ALA A 262 13.89 7.98 19.73
C ALA A 262 13.59 8.35 21.20
N HIS A 263 12.43 8.98 21.45
CA HIS A 263 11.98 9.29 22.81
C HIS A 263 11.72 8.02 23.62
N GLN A 264 11.06 7.03 23.02
CA GLN A 264 10.76 5.74 23.64
C GLN A 264 12.05 5.01 24.04
N ALA A 265 13.06 4.99 23.17
CA ALA A 265 14.36 4.39 23.49
C ALA A 265 15.01 5.05 24.71
N ALA A 266 14.93 6.38 24.83
CA ALA A 266 15.43 7.10 26.01
C ALA A 266 14.65 6.74 27.28
N GLN A 267 13.31 6.61 27.20
CA GLN A 267 12.48 6.21 28.33
C GLN A 267 12.79 4.78 28.80
N ILE A 268 13.03 3.84 27.88
CA ILE A 268 13.44 2.47 28.21
C ILE A 268 14.76 2.49 28.97
N HIS A 269 15.73 3.31 28.53
CA HIS A 269 17.02 3.43 29.21
C HIS A 269 16.86 3.93 30.66
N HIS A 270 16.01 4.93 30.89
CA HIS A 270 15.70 5.42 32.25
C HIS A 270 14.93 4.40 33.09
N ALA A 271 14.01 3.66 32.48
CA ALA A 271 13.28 2.59 33.16
C ALA A 271 14.21 1.45 33.57
N ALA A 272 15.14 1.04 32.69
CA ALA A 272 16.15 0.02 33.00
C ALA A 272 17.05 0.44 34.17
N GLU A 273 17.48 1.71 34.22
CA GLU A 273 18.24 2.24 35.35
C GLU A 273 17.43 2.24 36.65
N SER A 274 16.14 2.60 36.57
CA SER A 274 15.23 2.56 37.73
C SER A 274 15.02 1.14 38.26
N VAL A 275 14.89 0.16 37.36
CA VAL A 275 14.80 -1.27 37.73
C VAL A 275 16.10 -1.73 38.39
N ARG A 276 17.27 -1.32 37.89
CA ARG A 276 18.56 -1.62 38.52
C ARG A 276 18.63 -1.07 39.95
N MET A 277 18.26 0.19 40.15
CA MET A 277 18.21 0.80 41.49
C MET A 277 17.19 0.09 42.40
N LEU A 278 16.06 -0.34 41.86
CA LEU A 278 15.06 -1.11 42.60
C LEU A 278 15.64 -2.45 43.07
N SER A 279 16.33 -3.19 42.20
CA SER A 279 16.99 -4.45 42.56
C SER A 279 18.05 -4.26 43.65
N GLU A 280 18.86 -3.20 43.58
CA GLU A 280 19.83 -2.84 44.63
C GLU A 280 19.13 -2.49 45.96
N GLY A 281 18.02 -1.77 45.89
CA GLY A 281 17.17 -1.45 47.04
C GLY A 281 16.58 -2.70 47.70
N VAL A 282 16.09 -3.65 46.90
CA VAL A 282 15.56 -4.94 47.38
C VAL A 282 16.63 -5.75 48.11
N GLN A 283 17.85 -5.82 47.56
CA GLN A 283 18.97 -6.48 48.24
C GLN A 283 19.30 -5.82 49.58
N THR A 284 19.26 -4.49 49.63
CA THR A 284 19.51 -3.72 50.85
C THR A 284 18.44 -3.98 51.92
N VAL A 285 17.16 -4.01 51.54
CA VAL A 285 16.05 -4.34 52.45
C VAL A 285 16.18 -5.78 52.97
N SER A 286 16.51 -6.73 52.09
CA SER A 286 16.70 -8.14 52.47
C SER A 286 17.83 -8.31 53.48
N ARG A 287 18.98 -7.65 53.24
CA ARG A 287 20.11 -7.63 54.18
C ARG A 287 19.73 -6.98 55.51
N GLY A 288 19.07 -5.82 55.48
CA GLY A 288 18.64 -5.12 56.70
C GLY A 288 17.70 -5.97 57.56
N ALA A 289 16.76 -6.69 56.93
CA ALA A 289 15.87 -7.63 57.63
C ALA A 289 16.65 -8.79 58.29
N GLN A 290 17.68 -9.31 57.62
CA GLN A 290 18.55 -10.35 58.17
C GLN A 290 19.37 -9.85 59.38
N GLU A 291 19.99 -8.68 59.26
CA GLU A 291 20.74 -8.04 60.35
C GLU A 291 19.84 -7.76 61.56
N GLN A 292 18.59 -7.36 61.32
CA GLN A 292 17.60 -7.10 62.36
C GLN A 292 17.20 -8.39 63.10
N ALA A 293 17.02 -9.49 62.37
CA ALA A 293 16.77 -10.81 62.98
C ALA A 293 17.93 -11.25 63.89
N GLU A 294 19.17 -11.07 63.42
CA GLU A 294 20.37 -11.39 64.21
C GLU A 294 20.52 -10.50 65.44
N ALA A 295 20.21 -9.21 65.32
CA ALA A 295 20.23 -8.27 66.44
C ALA A 295 19.23 -8.67 67.53
N VAL A 296 18.02 -9.10 67.14
CA VAL A 296 17.02 -9.62 68.10
C VAL A 296 17.47 -10.92 68.75
N GLN A 297 18.07 -11.85 68.01
CA GLN A 297 18.63 -13.07 68.62
C GLN A 297 19.75 -12.77 69.61
N ARG A 298 20.58 -11.75 69.35
CA ARG A 298 21.58 -11.28 70.33
C ARG A 298 20.92 -10.67 71.57
N ALA A 299 19.91 -9.84 71.39
CA ALA A 299 19.15 -9.24 72.49
C ALA A 299 18.47 -10.31 73.36
N ASN A 300 17.86 -11.32 72.74
CA ASN A 300 17.21 -12.43 73.45
C ASN A 300 18.20 -13.18 74.35
N ARG A 301 19.39 -13.53 73.82
CA ARG A 301 20.46 -14.18 74.60
C ARG A 301 20.95 -13.31 75.77
N ALA A 302 21.13 -12.01 75.54
CA ALA A 302 21.53 -11.09 76.60
C ALA A 302 20.48 -11.04 77.71
N ILE A 303 19.20 -11.08 77.36
CA ILE A 303 18.10 -11.06 78.31
C ILE A 303 17.97 -12.38 79.07
N GLU A 304 18.13 -13.53 78.42
CA GLU A 304 18.19 -14.83 79.09
C GLU A 304 19.28 -14.83 80.19
N GLN A 305 20.43 -14.22 79.90
CA GLN A 305 21.53 -14.09 80.84
C GLN A 305 21.21 -13.12 81.99
N VAL A 306 20.52 -12.00 81.73
CA VAL A 306 20.02 -11.11 82.78
C VAL A 306 19.00 -11.83 83.66
N GLY A 307 18.06 -12.57 83.08
CA GLY A 307 17.07 -13.36 83.83
C GLY A 307 17.72 -14.40 84.73
N ALA A 308 18.77 -15.09 84.25
CA ALA A 308 19.57 -16.01 85.06
C ALA A 308 20.27 -15.30 86.23
N ASN A 309 20.83 -14.11 86.01
CA ASN A 309 21.47 -13.33 87.06
C ASN A 309 20.49 -12.84 88.13
N ILE A 310 19.27 -12.42 87.73
CA ILE A 310 18.23 -12.00 88.69
C ILE A 310 17.76 -13.21 89.51
N ARG A 311 17.57 -14.39 88.90
CA ARG A 311 17.23 -15.63 89.64
C ARG A 311 18.29 -15.98 90.68
N MET A 312 19.57 -15.97 90.31
CA MET A 312 20.68 -16.19 91.24
C MET A 312 20.72 -15.13 92.36
N THR A 313 20.37 -13.88 92.05
CA THR A 313 20.31 -12.81 93.06
C THR A 313 19.14 -13.04 94.02
N ALA A 314 17.97 -13.44 93.52
CA ALA A 314 16.81 -13.78 94.33
C ALA A 314 17.10 -14.96 95.27
N GLU A 315 17.81 -16.00 94.80
CA GLU A 315 18.26 -17.13 95.63
C GLU A 315 19.17 -16.66 96.78
N LYS A 316 20.18 -15.82 96.49
CA LYS A 316 21.08 -15.27 97.51
C LYS A 316 20.35 -14.39 98.54
N VAL A 317 19.39 -13.60 98.08
CA VAL A 317 18.56 -12.74 98.94
C VAL A 317 17.60 -13.59 99.77
N GLY A 318 17.06 -14.67 99.22
CA GLY A 318 16.25 -15.66 99.95
C GLY A 318 17.03 -16.35 101.07
N ALA A 319 18.29 -16.74 100.83
CA ALA A 319 19.17 -17.25 101.87
C ALA A 319 19.40 -16.25 103.02
N MET A 320 19.28 -14.94 102.74
CA MET A 320 19.35 -13.90 103.77
C MET A 320 18.12 -13.89 104.68
N ASP A 321 16.94 -14.34 104.22
CA ASP A 321 15.77 -14.55 105.11
C ASP A 321 16.04 -15.71 106.08
N GLU A 322 16.61 -16.81 105.61
CA GLU A 322 16.99 -17.95 106.46
C GLU A 322 18.01 -17.52 107.54
N HIS A 323 19.06 -16.77 107.14
CA HIS A 323 20.02 -16.21 108.09
C HIS A 323 19.38 -15.22 109.07
N SER A 324 18.47 -14.37 108.60
CA SER A 324 17.75 -13.41 109.45
C SER A 324 16.82 -14.12 110.44
N GLN A 325 16.14 -15.20 110.03
CA GLN A 325 15.35 -16.04 110.92
C GLN A 325 16.22 -16.63 112.03
N ARG A 326 17.39 -17.18 111.67
CA ARG A 326 18.32 -17.76 112.62
C ARG A 326 18.89 -16.73 113.60
N ILE A 327 19.15 -15.50 113.14
CA ILE A 327 19.49 -14.38 114.03
C ILE A 327 18.31 -14.06 114.96
N GLY A 328 17.08 -14.06 114.46
CA GLY A 328 15.87 -13.88 115.26
C GLY A 328 15.75 -14.88 116.41
N GLU A 329 15.97 -16.17 116.13
CA GLU A 329 15.99 -17.25 117.12
C GLU A 329 17.09 -17.03 118.19
N ILE A 330 18.30 -16.64 117.76
CA ILE A 330 19.40 -16.32 118.69
C ILE A 330 19.03 -15.14 119.58
N ILE A 331 18.41 -14.10 119.03
CA ILE A 331 18.01 -12.91 119.79
C ILE A 331 16.88 -13.22 120.78
N GLU A 332 15.98 -14.14 120.45
CA GLU A 332 14.99 -14.64 121.41
C GLU A 332 15.65 -15.35 122.60
N VAL A 333 16.64 -16.21 122.34
CA VAL A 333 17.45 -16.85 123.40
C VAL A 333 18.19 -15.79 124.24
N VAL A 334 18.80 -14.77 123.61
CA VAL A 334 19.45 -13.67 124.34
C VAL A 334 18.46 -12.92 125.22
N ASN A 335 17.25 -12.66 124.74
CA ASN A 335 16.20 -12.02 125.52
C ASN A 335 15.74 -12.90 126.70
N GLN A 336 15.64 -14.22 126.51
CA GLN A 336 15.36 -15.17 127.59
C GLN A 336 16.49 -15.19 128.63
N ILE A 337 17.76 -15.20 128.21
CA ILE A 337 18.91 -15.13 129.12
C ILE A 337 18.91 -13.80 129.89
N ALA A 338 18.65 -12.68 129.21
CA ALA A 338 18.55 -11.37 129.85
C ALA A 338 17.41 -11.35 130.88
N PHE A 339 16.24 -11.93 130.56
CA PHE A 339 15.13 -12.05 131.50
C PHE A 339 15.45 -12.94 132.71
N GLN A 340 16.08 -14.10 132.49
CA GLN A 340 16.55 -14.97 133.56
C GLN A 340 17.61 -14.30 134.44
N THR A 341 18.54 -13.56 133.82
CA THR A 341 19.58 -12.80 134.52
C THR A 341 18.95 -11.67 135.36
N ASN A 342 17.93 -11.01 134.84
CA ASN A 342 17.15 -10.00 135.57
C ASN A 342 16.46 -10.60 136.80
N LEU A 343 15.84 -11.78 136.66
CA LEU A 343 15.23 -12.51 137.78
C LEU A 343 16.26 -13.00 138.81
N LEU A 344 17.39 -13.52 138.36
CA LEU A 344 18.51 -13.92 139.25
C LEU A 344 19.07 -12.73 140.02
N ALA A 345 19.27 -11.60 139.33
CA ALA A 345 19.74 -10.36 139.94
C ALA A 345 18.72 -9.78 140.92
N LEU A 346 17.43 -9.84 140.61
CA LEU A 346 16.35 -9.45 141.51
C LEU A 346 16.32 -10.32 142.77
N ASN A 347 16.41 -11.65 142.61
CA ASN A 347 16.49 -12.58 143.74
C ASN A 347 17.74 -12.32 144.60
N ALA A 348 18.88 -12.05 143.98
CA ALA A 348 20.12 -11.69 144.69
C ALA A 348 20.00 -10.33 145.41
N ALA A 349 19.34 -9.34 144.81
CA ALA A 349 19.08 -8.04 145.43
C ALA A 349 18.14 -8.16 146.65
N ILE A 350 17.12 -9.02 146.57
CA ILE A 350 16.21 -9.33 147.69
C ILE A 350 16.99 -9.99 148.84
N GLU A 351 17.80 -11.01 148.55
CA GLU A 351 18.54 -11.73 149.59
C GLU A 351 19.68 -10.87 150.19
N ALA A 352 20.30 -10.00 149.41
CA ALA A 352 21.26 -9.00 149.89
C ALA A 352 20.60 -7.94 150.78
N ALA A 353 19.37 -7.51 150.49
CA ALA A 353 18.58 -6.64 151.37
C ALA A 353 18.20 -7.35 152.68
N ARG A 354 18.01 -8.67 152.65
CA ARG A 354 17.70 -9.54 153.80
C ARG A 354 18.87 -9.70 154.77
N ALA A 355 20.11 -9.66 154.26
CA ALA A 355 21.34 -9.77 155.04
C ALA A 355 21.79 -8.47 155.74
N GLY A 356 21.03 -7.37 155.62
CA GLY A 356 21.30 -6.10 156.33
C GLY A 356 22.64 -5.45 155.96
N GLU A 357 23.38 -4.92 156.95
CA GLU A 357 24.65 -4.18 156.74
C GLU A 357 25.73 -5.02 156.03
N ALA A 358 25.77 -6.34 156.22
CA ALA A 358 26.76 -7.23 155.59
C ALA A 358 26.51 -7.48 154.08
N GLY A 359 25.27 -7.28 153.60
CA GLY A 359 24.86 -7.51 152.21
C GLY A 359 24.97 -6.29 151.30
N ARG A 360 25.35 -5.13 151.83
CA ARG A 360 25.27 -3.83 151.14
C ARG A 360 26.11 -3.75 149.85
N GLY A 361 27.30 -4.36 149.84
CA GLY A 361 28.14 -4.46 148.63
C GLY A 361 27.55 -5.38 147.55
N PHE A 362 26.96 -6.51 147.97
CA PHE A 362 26.26 -7.43 147.06
C PHE A 362 24.99 -6.84 146.47
N ALA A 363 24.24 -6.04 147.23
CA ALA A 363 23.04 -5.36 146.74
C ALA A 363 23.34 -4.35 145.60
N VAL A 364 24.49 -3.65 145.68
CA VAL A 364 24.92 -2.74 144.61
C VAL A 364 25.27 -3.51 143.34
N VAL A 365 26.01 -4.61 143.46
CA VAL A 365 26.36 -5.47 142.30
C VAL A 365 25.10 -6.11 141.71
N ALA A 366 24.18 -6.61 142.53
CA ALA A 366 22.92 -7.18 142.06
C ALA A 366 22.06 -6.16 141.30
N LYS A 367 21.98 -4.91 141.78
CA LYS A 367 21.28 -3.82 141.09
C LYS A 367 21.94 -3.45 139.75
N GLU A 368 23.27 -3.45 139.68
CA GLU A 368 24.00 -3.20 138.44
C GLU A 368 23.80 -4.33 137.42
N VAL A 369 23.81 -5.60 137.86
CA VAL A 369 23.50 -6.77 137.01
C VAL A 369 22.05 -6.73 136.53
N GLN A 370 21.11 -6.30 137.38
CA GLN A 370 19.71 -6.11 137.01
C GLN A 370 19.56 -5.05 135.90
N GLN A 371 20.20 -3.89 136.08
CA GLN A 371 20.21 -2.83 135.05
C GLN A 371 20.87 -3.27 133.75
N LEU A 372 21.96 -4.06 133.81
CA LEU A 372 22.63 -4.62 132.64
C LEU A 372 21.73 -5.64 131.91
N ALA A 373 20.98 -6.45 132.67
CA ALA A 373 20.02 -7.41 132.14
C ALA A 373 18.82 -6.72 131.47
N GLU A 374 18.26 -5.66 132.08
CA GLU A 374 17.20 -4.84 131.48
C GLU A 374 17.69 -4.14 130.19
N ARG A 375 18.91 -3.58 130.19
CA ARG A 375 19.53 -3.01 128.98
C ARG A 375 19.76 -4.05 127.89
N SER A 376 20.16 -5.27 128.26
CA SER A 376 20.37 -6.38 127.33
C SER A 376 19.05 -6.86 126.72
N ALA A 377 17.97 -6.94 127.51
CA ALA A 377 16.64 -7.28 127.03
C ALA A 377 16.09 -6.20 126.08
N GLN A 378 16.31 -4.92 126.40
CA GLN A 378 15.91 -3.82 125.52
C GLN A 378 16.70 -3.83 124.19
N ALA A 379 18.02 -4.03 124.25
CA ALA A 379 18.84 -4.16 123.05
C ALA A 379 18.45 -5.38 122.20
N ALA A 380 18.13 -6.52 122.84
CA ALA A 380 17.61 -7.71 122.14
C ALA A 380 16.29 -7.42 121.44
N LYS A 381 15.35 -6.70 122.08
CA LYS A 381 14.10 -6.25 121.42
C LYS A 381 14.36 -5.33 120.23
N ASP A 382 15.32 -4.42 120.34
CA ASP A 382 15.69 -3.52 119.25
C ASP A 382 16.31 -4.27 118.06
N VAL A 383 17.19 -5.25 118.31
CA VAL A 383 17.73 -6.13 117.27
C VAL A 383 16.63 -7.01 116.67
N ALA A 384 15.72 -7.57 117.47
CA ALA A 384 14.59 -8.37 116.97
C ALA A 384 13.69 -7.54 116.03
N ARG A 385 13.45 -6.27 116.36
CA ARG A 385 12.74 -5.34 115.48
C ARG A 385 13.49 -5.09 114.17
N LEU A 386 14.81 -4.86 114.22
CA LEU A 386 15.63 -4.69 113.00
C LEU A 386 15.64 -5.96 112.14
N VAL A 387 15.76 -7.14 112.75
CA VAL A 387 15.69 -8.43 112.05
C VAL A 387 14.34 -8.59 111.35
N ASN A 388 13.23 -8.32 112.03
CA ASN A 388 11.90 -8.38 111.42
C ASN A 388 11.73 -7.37 110.27
N GLN A 389 12.32 -6.17 110.39
CA GLN A 389 12.35 -5.20 109.29
C GLN A 389 13.18 -5.71 108.10
N ILE A 390 14.35 -6.30 108.35
CA ILE A 390 15.19 -6.91 107.30
C ILE A 390 14.43 -8.03 106.59
N ARG A 391 13.78 -8.93 107.33
CA ARG A 391 12.97 -10.02 106.76
C ARG A 391 11.83 -9.50 105.89
N ALA A 392 11.12 -8.46 106.33
CA ALA A 392 10.07 -7.83 105.55
C ALA A 392 10.61 -7.25 104.23
N VAL A 393 11.76 -6.56 104.27
CA VAL A 393 12.43 -6.01 103.07
C VAL A 393 12.93 -7.13 102.15
N VAL A 394 13.50 -8.20 102.68
CA VAL A 394 13.97 -9.36 101.92
C VAL A 394 12.81 -10.05 101.21
N SER A 395 11.70 -10.31 101.92
CA SER A 395 10.50 -10.92 101.34
C SER A 395 9.91 -10.06 100.21
N ASP A 396 9.84 -8.74 100.40
CA ASP A 396 9.34 -7.83 99.36
C ASP A 396 10.30 -7.75 98.16
N ALA A 397 11.62 -7.78 98.41
CA ALA A 397 12.63 -7.80 97.37
C ALA A 397 12.56 -9.05 96.50
N VAL A 398 12.44 -10.25 97.11
CA VAL A 398 12.25 -11.51 96.37
C VAL A 398 10.96 -11.50 95.57
N GLY A 399 9.84 -11.10 96.18
CA GLY A 399 8.55 -11.01 95.49
C GLY A 399 8.55 -10.00 94.34
N SER A 400 9.29 -8.89 94.47
CA SER A 400 9.46 -7.90 93.41
C SER A 400 10.39 -8.39 92.29
N MET A 401 11.47 -9.11 92.62
CA MET A 401 12.34 -9.74 91.63
C MET A 401 11.61 -10.81 90.81
N GLU A 402 10.81 -11.67 91.44
CA GLU A 402 10.03 -12.68 90.72
C GLU A 402 8.97 -12.07 89.80
N ARG A 403 8.24 -11.04 90.28
CA ARG A 403 7.28 -10.32 89.44
C ARG A 403 7.99 -9.66 88.25
N SER A 404 9.15 -9.06 88.48
CA SER A 404 9.95 -8.45 87.43
C SER A 404 10.40 -9.48 86.39
N ILE A 405 10.88 -10.67 86.81
CA ILE A 405 11.26 -11.74 85.87
C ILE A 405 10.06 -12.17 85.03
N ARG A 406 8.91 -12.47 85.65
CA ARG A 406 7.71 -12.93 84.92
C ARG A 406 7.22 -11.89 83.92
N GLN A 407 7.17 -10.63 84.32
CA GLN A 407 6.77 -9.53 83.43
C GLN A 407 7.77 -9.39 82.27
N PHE A 408 9.07 -9.43 82.56
CA PHE A 408 10.12 -9.27 81.56
C PHE A 408 10.15 -10.41 80.53
N GLU A 409 9.97 -11.67 80.97
CA GLU A 409 9.87 -12.83 80.08
C GLU A 409 8.63 -12.73 79.16
N GLN A 410 7.50 -12.26 79.70
CA GLN A 410 6.27 -12.09 78.92
C GLN A 410 6.38 -10.97 77.89
N GLU A 411 6.91 -9.80 78.28
CA GLU A 411 7.14 -8.68 77.37
C GLU A 411 8.16 -9.01 76.28
N LEU A 412 9.22 -9.74 76.63
CA LEU A 412 10.22 -10.18 75.67
C LEU A 412 9.66 -11.16 74.64
N ALA A 413 8.88 -12.15 75.08
CA ALA A 413 8.27 -13.12 74.17
C ALA A 413 7.37 -12.43 73.13
N VAL A 414 6.62 -11.41 73.53
CA VAL A 414 5.81 -10.58 72.62
C VAL A 414 6.72 -9.82 71.65
N ALA A 415 7.75 -9.12 72.15
CA ALA A 415 8.66 -8.34 71.32
C ALA A 415 9.40 -9.18 70.27
N VAL A 416 9.90 -10.36 70.66
CA VAL A 416 10.56 -11.30 69.73
C VAL A 416 9.57 -11.79 68.67
N SER A 417 8.35 -12.15 69.07
CA SER A 417 7.30 -12.57 68.13
C SER A 417 6.94 -11.47 67.13
N GLU A 418 6.84 -10.22 67.57
CA GLU A 418 6.57 -9.08 66.69
C GLU A 418 7.69 -8.84 65.70
N VAL A 419 8.95 -8.89 66.14
CA VAL A 419 10.08 -8.71 65.22
C VAL A 419 10.17 -9.85 64.21
N ASP A 420 9.93 -11.10 64.62
CA ASP A 420 9.97 -12.25 63.71
C ASP A 420 8.89 -12.14 62.61
N LYS A 421 7.70 -11.63 62.97
CA LYS A 421 6.64 -11.28 62.01
C LYS A 421 7.08 -10.17 61.06
N ILE A 422 7.73 -9.12 61.56
CA ILE A 422 8.22 -7.99 60.74
C ILE A 422 9.30 -8.48 59.75
N VAL A 423 10.27 -9.27 60.21
CA VAL A 423 11.32 -9.85 59.37
C VAL A 423 10.72 -10.74 58.28
N SER A 424 9.76 -11.60 58.63
CA SER A 424 9.06 -12.46 57.67
C SER A 424 8.34 -11.63 56.61
N ARG A 425 7.64 -10.57 57.02
CA ARG A 425 6.96 -9.65 56.11
C ARG A 425 7.92 -8.90 55.19
N TYR A 426 9.08 -8.46 55.70
CA TYR A 426 10.11 -7.83 54.86
C TYR A 426 10.70 -8.80 53.82
N ARG A 427 10.88 -10.07 54.17
CA ARG A 427 11.33 -11.10 53.21
C ARG A 427 10.31 -11.31 52.11
N GLU A 428 9.02 -11.41 52.45
CA GLU A 428 7.94 -11.51 51.46
C GLU A 428 7.91 -10.29 50.53
N ILE A 429 7.95 -9.07 51.09
CA ILE A 429 7.97 -7.83 50.32
C ILE A 429 9.20 -7.79 49.40
N ALA A 430 10.38 -8.15 49.89
CA ALA A 430 11.60 -8.18 49.08
C ALA A 430 11.50 -9.19 47.92
N MET A 431 10.97 -10.39 48.16
CA MET A 431 10.73 -11.39 47.11
C MET A 431 9.72 -10.89 46.07
N GLN A 432 8.61 -10.29 46.52
CA GLN A 432 7.60 -9.76 45.62
C GLN A 432 8.15 -8.61 44.77
N MET A 433 8.92 -7.69 45.38
CA MET A 433 9.59 -6.60 44.66
C MET A 433 10.62 -7.12 43.66
N ALA A 434 11.39 -8.16 43.99
CA ALA A 434 12.32 -8.79 43.05
C ALA A 434 11.59 -9.37 41.83
N CYS A 435 10.48 -10.08 42.07
CA CYS A 435 9.65 -10.64 41.00
C CYS A 435 9.06 -9.53 40.11
N SER A 436 8.50 -8.48 40.71
CA SER A 436 7.99 -7.33 39.96
C SER A 436 9.07 -6.61 39.16
N ALA A 437 10.28 -6.46 39.72
CA ALA A 437 11.41 -5.85 39.02
C ALA A 437 11.80 -6.66 37.77
N GLU A 438 11.83 -7.99 37.88
CA GLU A 438 12.11 -8.88 36.74
C GLU A 438 11.01 -8.84 35.68
N GLN A 439 9.73 -8.78 36.09
CA GLN A 439 8.62 -8.60 35.16
C GLN A 439 8.70 -7.27 34.40
N VAL A 440 9.02 -6.18 35.09
CA VAL A 440 9.22 -4.87 34.45
C VAL A 440 10.41 -4.93 33.49
N ARG A 441 11.51 -5.60 33.86
CA ARG A 441 12.68 -5.78 32.99
C ARG A 441 12.30 -6.50 31.69
N GLN A 442 11.56 -7.61 31.77
CA GLN A 442 11.10 -8.36 30.59
C GLN A 442 10.17 -7.51 29.71
N ALA A 443 9.23 -6.78 30.31
CA ALA A 443 8.37 -5.86 29.56
C ALA A 443 9.18 -4.75 28.86
N MET A 444 10.27 -4.27 29.47
CA MET A 444 11.16 -3.29 28.83
C MET A 444 11.91 -3.89 27.63
N ASP A 445 12.37 -5.14 27.70
CA ASP A 445 13.01 -5.82 26.57
C ASP A 445 12.03 -5.96 25.39
N GLU A 446 10.76 -6.32 25.66
CA GLU A 446 9.71 -6.39 24.64
C GLU A 446 9.40 -5.03 24.02
N VAL A 447 9.30 -3.98 24.84
CA VAL A 447 9.07 -2.60 24.37
C VAL A 447 10.27 -2.09 23.54
N ALA A 448 11.50 -2.50 23.88
CA ALA A 448 12.70 -2.18 23.11
C ALA A 448 12.67 -2.86 21.73
N SER A 449 12.40 -4.16 21.69
CA SER A 449 12.25 -4.90 20.43
C SER A 449 11.14 -4.33 19.54
N SER A 450 10.01 -3.94 20.13
CA SER A 450 8.90 -3.30 19.41
C SER A 450 9.30 -1.91 18.89
N GLY A 451 10.08 -1.15 19.66
CA GLY A 451 10.65 0.12 19.24
C GLY A 451 11.58 0.01 18.03
N GLU A 452 12.45 -1.02 18.01
CA GLU A 452 13.33 -1.31 16.87
C GLU A 452 12.53 -1.68 15.61
N GLN A 453 11.53 -2.55 15.75
CA GLN A 453 10.64 -2.92 14.65
C GLN A 453 9.88 -1.71 14.10
N THR A 454 9.39 -0.84 14.99
CA THR A 454 8.70 0.41 14.59
C THR A 454 9.65 1.33 13.83
N SER A 455 10.91 1.43 14.25
CA SER A 455 11.92 2.24 13.55
C SER A 455 12.23 1.68 12.15
N ALA A 456 12.39 0.36 12.02
CA ALA A 456 12.61 -0.30 10.75
C ALA A 456 11.41 -0.10 9.79
N ALA A 457 10.18 -0.29 10.29
CA ALA A 457 8.97 -0.04 9.53
C ALA A 457 8.86 1.43 9.08
N ALA A 458 9.21 2.38 9.95
CA ALA A 458 9.22 3.80 9.59
C ALA A 458 10.20 4.12 8.45
N GLN A 459 11.37 3.47 8.43
CA GLN A 459 12.34 3.60 7.32
C GLN A 459 11.81 3.01 6.01
N GLU A 460 11.15 1.85 6.05
CA GLU A 460 10.56 1.21 4.88
C GLU A 460 9.41 2.04 4.27
N VAL A 461 8.53 2.59 5.12
CA VAL A 461 7.47 3.50 4.66
C VAL A 461 8.09 4.78 4.10
N SER A 462 9.22 5.26 4.64
CA SER A 462 9.92 6.43 4.11
C SER A 462 10.44 6.19 2.69
N ALA A 463 11.11 5.06 2.46
CA ALA A 463 11.59 4.66 1.15
C ALA A 463 10.43 4.52 0.15
N SER A 464 9.36 3.81 0.55
CA SER A 464 8.16 3.62 -0.26
C SER A 464 7.49 4.96 -0.62
N SER A 465 7.48 5.91 0.31
CA SER A 465 6.92 7.26 0.09
C SER A 465 7.73 8.06 -0.92
N GLN A 466 9.06 7.92 -0.91
CA GLN A 466 9.95 8.55 -1.90
C GLN A 466 9.73 7.97 -3.30
N GLU A 467 9.59 6.65 -3.42
CA GLU A 467 9.25 5.99 -4.69
C GLU A 467 7.89 6.44 -5.21
N LEU A 468 6.88 6.52 -4.34
CA LEU A 468 5.55 6.98 -4.71
C LEU A 468 5.56 8.45 -5.18
N ALA A 469 6.41 9.30 -4.60
CA ALA A 469 6.60 10.67 -5.06
C ALA A 469 7.16 10.72 -6.49
N ALA A 470 8.19 9.93 -6.77
CA ALA A 470 8.77 9.85 -8.10
C ALA A 470 7.75 9.34 -9.14
N GLN A 471 7.00 8.29 -8.79
CA GLN A 471 5.95 7.76 -9.66
C GLN A 471 4.83 8.77 -9.91
N SER A 472 4.42 9.51 -8.88
CA SER A 472 3.41 10.55 -9.03
C SER A 472 3.88 11.64 -10.00
N GLN A 473 5.12 12.10 -9.89
CA GLN A 473 5.68 13.08 -10.82
C GLN A 473 5.69 12.57 -12.27
N GLU A 474 5.99 11.29 -12.49
CA GLU A 474 5.92 10.67 -13.80
C GLU A 474 4.49 10.60 -14.35
N VAL A 475 3.49 10.27 -13.53
CA VAL A 475 2.08 10.29 -13.93
C VAL A 475 1.65 11.71 -14.32
N ALA A 476 2.05 12.73 -13.57
CA ALA A 476 1.77 14.13 -13.91
C ALA A 476 2.40 14.52 -15.26
N ARG A 477 3.61 14.02 -15.54
CA ARG A 477 4.30 14.24 -16.81
C ARG A 477 3.56 13.58 -17.97
N TRP A 478 3.14 12.33 -17.84
CA TRP A 478 2.36 11.63 -18.86
C TRP A 478 0.99 12.26 -19.09
N ALA A 479 0.32 12.72 -18.03
CA ALA A 479 -0.93 13.45 -18.15
C ALA A 479 -0.79 14.71 -19.01
N ASN A 480 0.27 15.50 -18.81
CA ASN A 480 0.54 16.66 -19.66
C ASN A 480 0.85 16.26 -21.12
N GLN A 481 1.60 15.20 -21.34
CA GLN A 481 1.91 14.71 -22.69
C GLN A 481 0.64 14.23 -23.44
N LEU A 482 -0.23 13.47 -22.76
CA LEU A 482 -1.50 13.02 -23.32
C LEU A 482 -2.40 14.20 -23.68
N TYR A 483 -2.47 15.21 -22.80
CA TYR A 483 -3.19 16.44 -23.05
C TYR A 483 -2.70 17.16 -24.33
N GLU A 484 -1.39 17.33 -24.49
CA GLU A 484 -0.81 17.96 -25.68
C GLU A 484 -1.09 17.18 -26.96
N ILE A 485 -0.99 15.85 -26.91
CA ILE A 485 -1.27 14.96 -28.05
C ILE A 485 -2.74 15.08 -28.45
N ALA A 486 -3.65 14.98 -27.49
CA ALA A 486 -5.10 15.06 -27.73
C ALA A 486 -5.50 16.43 -28.29
N GLN A 487 -4.93 17.52 -27.76
CA GLN A 487 -5.15 18.86 -28.34
C GLN A 487 -4.66 18.98 -29.77
N ARG A 488 -3.48 18.41 -30.07
CA ARG A 488 -2.94 18.43 -31.43
C ARG A 488 -3.83 17.64 -32.39
N LEU A 489 -4.33 16.49 -31.95
CA LEU A 489 -5.28 15.66 -32.70
C LEU A 489 -6.57 16.44 -32.99
N ASN A 490 -7.20 17.03 -31.97
CA ASN A 490 -8.45 17.78 -32.13
C ASN A 490 -8.26 18.98 -33.05
N ARG A 491 -7.15 19.73 -32.92
CA ARG A 491 -6.86 20.83 -33.85
C ARG A 491 -6.74 20.36 -35.30
N ALA A 492 -6.10 19.21 -35.54
CA ALA A 492 -5.95 18.65 -36.88
C ALA A 492 -7.30 18.20 -37.46
N LEU A 493 -8.13 17.51 -36.67
CA LEU A 493 -9.45 17.02 -37.09
C LEU A 493 -10.47 18.16 -37.28
N SER A 494 -10.52 19.14 -36.37
CA SER A 494 -11.40 20.30 -36.50
C SER A 494 -11.04 21.20 -37.69
N ALA A 495 -9.78 21.18 -38.15
CA ALA A 495 -9.40 21.86 -39.39
C ALA A 495 -10.01 21.18 -40.63
N PHE A 496 -10.18 19.85 -40.58
CA PHE A 496 -10.82 19.08 -41.64
C PHE A 496 -12.32 19.42 -41.75
N GLN A 497 -13.05 19.42 -40.62
CA GLN A 497 -14.48 19.77 -40.58
C GLN A 497 -14.76 21.21 -41.04
N ARG A 498 -13.99 22.20 -40.57
CA ARG A 498 -14.22 23.62 -40.94
C ARG A 498 -14.06 23.89 -42.43
N ARG A 499 -13.10 23.24 -43.08
CA ARG A 499 -12.91 23.35 -44.54
C ARG A 499 -14.08 22.74 -45.30
N GLN A 500 -14.64 21.63 -44.82
CA GLN A 500 -15.81 21.00 -45.44
C GLN A 500 -17.05 21.91 -45.40
N HIS A 501 -17.36 22.52 -44.26
CA HIS A 501 -18.51 23.44 -44.15
C HIS A 501 -18.39 24.69 -45.03
N GLN A 502 -17.18 25.24 -45.19
CA GLN A 502 -16.94 26.36 -46.10
C GLN A 502 -17.14 25.98 -47.58
N HIS A 503 -16.85 24.74 -47.95
CA HIS A 503 -17.06 24.24 -49.32
C HIS A 503 -18.52 23.91 -49.63
N THR A 504 -19.26 23.29 -48.69
CA THR A 504 -20.68 22.97 -48.90
C THR A 504 -21.56 24.21 -48.93
N SER A 505 -21.25 25.25 -48.14
CA SER A 505 -22.02 26.50 -48.12
C SER A 505 -21.78 27.42 -49.32
N ARG A 506 -20.77 27.13 -50.15
CA ARG A 506 -20.47 27.88 -51.39
C ARG A 506 -21.05 27.24 -52.64
N ALA A 507 -21.46 25.97 -52.56
CA ALA A 507 -21.95 25.17 -53.68
C ALA A 507 -23.47 25.01 -53.72
N ALA A 508 -24.15 25.34 -52.61
CA ALA A 508 -25.60 25.58 -52.54
C ALA A 508 -25.86 27.07 -52.73
#